data_AF-A0A520WFN0-F1
#
_entry.id   AF-A0A520WFN0-F1
#
_cell.length_a   1.000
_cell.length_b   1.000
_cell.length_c   1.000
_cell.angle_alpha   90.00
_cell.angle_beta   90.00
_cell.angle_gamma   90.00
#
_symmetry.space_group_name_H-M   'P 1'
#
loop_
_entity.id
_entity.type
_entity.pdbx_description
1 polymer ?
#
loop_
_entity_poly.entity_id
_entity_poly.type
_entity_poly.pdbx_seq_one_letter_code
_entity_poly.pdbx_strand_id
1 'polypeptide(L)'
;MASNLTISGWIMVAGLIFGAAVLAQSPRAILDRAIDDFSAGRLSESVSGFDEVATLAPSVAPQLWQRGIALYYVGRYQDCREMFESHRLVNPNDVENAAWHFLCVARQESPTAALAALLPVGPDSRLPMTEIYQMFRNDLSPEDVIEAAQQAPSRARERALFYAHLYVGLYYEATGSDTVAREHLVSAADEAYARVGGYMHTVARVHVDQLSPR
;
A
#
# COMPACT_ATOMS: atom_id res chain seq x y z
N MET A 1 79.56 21.26 -29.61
CA MET A 1 78.94 20.91 -30.90
C MET A 1 78.28 19.54 -30.75
N ALA A 2 77.06 19.41 -31.28
CA ALA A 2 76.11 18.27 -31.25
C ALA A 2 75.48 17.97 -29.86
N SER A 3 74.24 18.32 -29.52
CA SER A 3 72.88 18.17 -30.12
C SER A 3 72.15 16.87 -29.71
N ASN A 4 71.10 17.05 -28.91
CA ASN A 4 69.77 16.39 -28.87
C ASN A 4 69.66 14.86 -28.92
N LEU A 5 68.88 14.26 -28.01
CA LEU A 5 67.46 13.95 -28.24
C LEU A 5 66.81 13.22 -27.04
N THR A 6 65.64 13.71 -26.66
CA THR A 6 64.60 13.13 -25.79
C THR A 6 63.90 11.95 -26.46
N ILE A 7 63.60 10.87 -25.72
CA ILE A 7 62.39 10.06 -25.97
C ILE A 7 61.76 9.67 -24.63
N SER A 8 60.59 10.26 -24.38
CA SER A 8 59.65 9.93 -23.32
C SER A 8 58.98 8.59 -23.61
N GLY A 9 59.11 7.62 -22.70
CA GLY A 9 58.37 6.37 -22.76
C GLY A 9 56.99 6.52 -22.13
N TRP A 10 55.94 6.60 -22.94
CA TRP A 10 54.56 6.49 -22.48
C TRP A 10 54.20 5.01 -22.33
N ILE A 11 54.03 4.55 -21.10
CA ILE A 11 53.38 3.27 -20.82
C ILE A 11 51.88 3.48 -21.05
N MET A 12 51.37 3.01 -22.20
CA MET A 12 49.94 2.99 -22.49
C MET A 12 49.38 1.64 -22.04
N VAL A 13 48.93 1.55 -20.78
CA VAL A 13 48.05 0.45 -20.34
C VAL A 13 46.65 0.81 -20.82
N ALA A 14 46.20 0.18 -21.91
CA ALA A 14 44.83 0.26 -22.36
C ALA A 14 43.94 -0.49 -21.37
N GLY A 15 43.32 0.24 -20.44
CA GLY A 15 42.27 -0.28 -19.57
C GLY A 15 41.00 -0.54 -20.38
N LEU A 16 40.67 -1.81 -20.62
CA LEU A 16 39.36 -2.24 -21.10
C LEU A 16 38.34 -2.03 -19.98
N ILE A 17 37.62 -0.90 -20.02
CA ILE A 17 36.42 -0.71 -19.20
C ILE A 17 35.29 -1.50 -19.87
N PHE A 18 35.09 -2.75 -19.43
CA PHE A 18 33.82 -3.44 -19.64
C PHE A 18 32.79 -2.78 -18.73
N GLY A 19 32.16 -1.71 -19.21
CA GLY A 19 30.92 -1.22 -18.63
C GLY A 19 29.85 -2.28 -18.90
N ALA A 20 29.56 -3.13 -17.91
CA ALA A 20 28.33 -3.91 -17.94
C ALA A 20 27.18 -2.91 -17.99
N ALA A 21 26.59 -2.73 -19.17
CA ALA A 21 25.37 -1.97 -19.31
C ALA A 21 24.29 -2.72 -18.53
N VAL A 22 24.05 -2.31 -17.29
CA VAL A 22 22.83 -2.65 -16.57
C VAL A 22 21.71 -2.08 -17.43
N LEU A 23 20.98 -2.95 -18.13
CA LEU A 23 19.77 -2.54 -18.82
C LEU A 23 18.80 -2.08 -17.73
N ALA A 24 18.67 -0.76 -17.56
CA ALA A 24 17.71 -0.18 -16.65
C ALA A 24 16.32 -0.71 -17.01
N GLN A 25 15.65 -1.35 -16.06
CA GLN A 25 14.30 -1.86 -16.27
C GLN A 25 13.35 -0.67 -16.50
N SER A 26 12.29 -0.89 -17.29
CA SER A 26 11.27 0.14 -17.43
C SER A 26 10.55 0.35 -16.08
N PRO A 27 10.08 1.57 -15.75
CA PRO A 27 9.31 1.81 -14.53
C PRO A 27 8.10 0.88 -14.39
N ARG A 28 7.50 0.46 -15.52
CA ARG A 28 6.42 -0.52 -15.53
C ARG A 28 6.86 -1.90 -15.05
N ALA A 29 7.99 -2.42 -15.54
CA ALA A 29 8.48 -3.72 -15.12
C ALA A 29 8.87 -3.75 -13.63
N ILE A 30 9.40 -2.63 -13.12
CA ILE A 30 9.70 -2.46 -11.69
C ILE A 30 8.41 -2.43 -10.88
N LEU A 31 7.39 -1.71 -11.35
CA LEU A 31 6.07 -1.67 -10.70
C LEU A 31 5.42 -3.06 -10.62
N ASP A 32 5.40 -3.80 -11.74
CA ASP A 32 4.83 -5.16 -11.78
C ASP A 32 5.55 -6.07 -10.78
N ARG A 33 6.89 -5.99 -10.70
CA ARG A 33 7.68 -6.73 -9.70
C ARG A 33 7.37 -6.31 -8.27
N ALA A 34 7.23 -5.01 -7.99
CA ALA A 34 6.93 -4.52 -6.65
C ALA A 34 5.57 -5.04 -6.14
N ILE A 35 4.59 -5.18 -7.04
CA ILE A 35 3.28 -5.78 -6.77
C ILE A 35 3.43 -7.29 -6.50
N ASP A 36 4.22 -8.00 -7.29
CA ASP A 36 4.49 -9.44 -7.09
C ASP A 36 5.25 -9.71 -5.80
N ASP A 37 6.21 -8.85 -5.44
CA ASP A 37 6.95 -8.90 -4.18
C ASP A 37 6.00 -8.72 -2.99
N PHE A 38 5.06 -7.77 -3.07
CA PHE A 38 4.02 -7.60 -2.05
C PHE A 38 3.18 -8.87 -1.90
N SER A 39 2.68 -9.41 -3.02
CA SER A 39 1.84 -10.61 -3.05
C SER A 39 2.53 -11.83 -2.44
N ALA A 40 3.85 -11.92 -2.58
CA ALA A 40 4.66 -12.98 -2.01
C ALA A 40 5.15 -12.71 -0.57
N GLY A 41 4.69 -11.64 0.08
CA GLY A 41 5.11 -11.25 1.43
C GLY A 41 6.53 -10.69 1.54
N ARG A 42 7.20 -10.40 0.40
CA ARG A 42 8.51 -9.73 0.33
C ARG A 42 8.33 -8.22 0.45
N LEU A 43 7.90 -7.79 1.62
CA LEU A 43 7.41 -6.43 1.86
C LEU A 43 8.50 -5.36 1.70
N SER A 44 9.74 -5.66 2.12
CA SER A 44 10.86 -4.71 1.99
C SER A 44 11.27 -4.53 0.52
N GLU A 45 11.31 -5.61 -0.24
CA GLU A 45 11.59 -5.60 -1.68
C GLU A 45 10.48 -4.86 -2.45
N SER A 46 9.22 -5.08 -2.07
CA SER A 46 8.08 -4.35 -2.62
C SER A 46 8.22 -2.83 -2.44
N VAL A 47 8.54 -2.37 -1.22
CA VAL A 47 8.78 -0.95 -0.95
C VAL A 47 9.95 -0.42 -1.78
N SER A 48 11.05 -1.17 -1.89
CA SER A 48 12.20 -0.77 -2.72
C SER A 48 11.80 -0.56 -4.19
N GLY A 49 10.99 -1.47 -4.75
CA GLY A 49 10.51 -1.34 -6.12
C GLY A 49 9.60 -0.12 -6.31
N PHE A 50 8.66 0.12 -5.40
CA PHE A 50 7.83 1.32 -5.45
C PHE A 50 8.62 2.62 -5.29
N ASP A 51 9.61 2.67 -4.40
CA ASP A 51 10.49 3.82 -4.20
C ASP A 51 11.32 4.12 -5.47
N GLU A 52 11.78 3.07 -6.16
CA GLU A 52 12.48 3.21 -7.44
C GLU A 52 11.56 3.78 -8.53
N VAL A 53 10.32 3.28 -8.65
CA VAL A 53 9.33 3.82 -9.61
C VAL A 53 9.03 5.29 -9.32
N ALA A 54 8.84 5.66 -8.05
CA ALA A 54 8.58 7.04 -7.64
C ALA A 54 9.77 7.97 -7.99
N THR A 55 11.00 7.48 -7.88
CA THR A 55 12.22 8.21 -8.26
C THR A 55 12.33 8.40 -9.77
N LEU A 56 12.06 7.35 -10.55
CA LEU A 56 12.15 7.37 -12.00
C LEU A 56 11.00 8.15 -12.66
N ALA A 57 9.83 8.18 -12.02
CA ALA A 57 8.63 8.85 -12.51
C ALA A 57 7.92 9.65 -11.40
N PRO A 58 8.47 10.81 -10.99
CA PRO A 58 7.89 11.61 -9.88
C PRO A 58 6.44 12.05 -10.10
N SER A 59 6.01 12.24 -11.35
CA SER A 59 4.61 12.58 -11.68
C SER A 59 3.63 11.43 -11.46
N VAL A 60 4.12 10.19 -11.43
CA VAL A 60 3.33 8.98 -11.17
C VAL A 60 3.31 8.65 -9.68
N ALA A 61 4.27 9.16 -8.90
CA ALA A 61 4.40 8.83 -7.48
C ALA A 61 3.08 8.97 -6.68
N PRO A 62 2.28 10.05 -6.83
CA PRO A 62 0.99 10.17 -6.13
C PRO A 62 -0.03 9.08 -6.51
N GLN A 63 0.13 8.37 -7.62
CA GLN A 63 -0.78 7.30 -8.06
C GLN A 63 -0.41 5.92 -7.45
N LEU A 64 0.75 5.79 -6.82
CA LEU A 64 1.28 4.52 -6.30
C LEU A 64 0.69 4.19 -4.91
N TRP A 65 -0.62 4.20 -4.74
CA TRP A 65 -1.25 3.96 -3.43
C TRP A 65 -0.85 2.61 -2.80
N GLN A 66 -0.54 1.60 -3.61
CA GLN A 66 0.01 0.31 -3.13
C GLN A 66 1.31 0.48 -2.35
N ARG A 67 2.13 1.49 -2.68
CA ARG A 67 3.33 1.86 -1.94
C ARG A 67 2.98 2.22 -0.50
N GLY A 68 1.91 2.98 -0.27
CA GLY A 68 1.46 3.36 1.06
C GLY A 68 1.12 2.13 1.92
N ILE A 69 0.42 1.16 1.31
CA ILE A 69 0.11 -0.12 1.94
C ILE A 69 1.39 -0.91 2.25
N ALA A 70 2.32 -1.00 1.31
CA ALA A 70 3.60 -1.69 1.54
C ALA A 70 4.42 -1.02 2.67
N LEU A 71 4.43 0.32 2.72
CA LEU A 71 5.08 1.11 3.78
C LEU A 71 4.48 0.85 5.16
N TYR A 72 3.15 0.68 5.25
CA TYR A 72 2.48 0.28 6.50
C TYR A 72 3.06 -1.01 7.07
N TYR A 73 3.20 -2.04 6.23
CA TYR A 73 3.65 -3.35 6.71
C TYR A 73 5.14 -3.39 7.10
N VAL A 74 5.97 -2.52 6.54
CA VAL A 74 7.38 -2.39 6.98
C VAL A 74 7.59 -1.36 8.10
N GLY A 75 6.50 -0.83 8.67
CA GLY A 75 6.56 0.11 9.81
C GLY A 75 7.02 1.53 9.46
N ARG A 76 7.06 1.90 8.18
CA ARG A 76 7.37 3.27 7.72
C ARG A 76 6.10 4.12 7.72
N TYR A 77 5.49 4.27 8.89
CA TYR A 77 4.15 4.86 9.00
C TYR A 77 4.09 6.36 8.63
N GLN A 78 5.14 7.13 8.88
CA GLN A 78 5.23 8.52 8.44
C GLN A 78 5.20 8.64 6.91
N ASP A 79 6.03 7.84 6.21
CA ASP A 79 6.05 7.82 4.75
C ASP A 79 4.72 7.29 4.18
N CYS A 80 4.09 6.33 4.87
CA CYS A 80 2.75 5.86 4.52
C CYS A 80 1.72 7.00 4.60
N ARG A 81 1.71 7.75 5.71
CA ARG A 81 0.81 8.89 5.91
C ARG A 81 0.95 9.89 4.76
N GLU A 82 2.18 10.32 4.48
CA GLU A 82 2.48 11.27 3.40
C GLU A 82 2.06 10.75 2.02
N MET A 83 2.21 9.44 1.78
CA MET A 83 1.77 8.79 0.54
C MET A 83 0.25 8.94 0.34
N PHE A 84 -0.57 8.70 1.37
CA PHE A 84 -2.03 8.83 1.27
C PHE A 84 -2.52 10.28 1.30
N GLU A 85 -1.78 11.21 1.93
CA GLU A 85 -2.01 12.64 1.79
C GLU A 85 -1.77 13.10 0.33
N SER A 86 -0.74 12.57 -0.34
CA SER A 86 -0.44 12.84 -1.74
C SER A 86 -1.46 12.21 -2.69
N HIS A 87 -1.80 10.93 -2.49
CA HIS A 87 -2.73 10.20 -3.37
C HIS A 87 -4.14 10.81 -3.39
N ARG A 88 -4.55 11.39 -2.26
CA ARG A 88 -5.80 12.13 -2.14
C ARG A 88 -5.99 13.22 -3.20
N LEU A 89 -4.90 13.86 -3.65
CA LEU A 89 -4.93 14.90 -4.69
C LEU A 89 -5.29 14.34 -6.07
N VAL A 90 -5.07 13.04 -6.28
CA VAL A 90 -5.41 12.32 -7.51
C VAL A 90 -6.82 11.74 -7.43
N ASN A 91 -7.17 11.12 -6.29
CA ASN A 91 -8.46 10.46 -6.10
C ASN A 91 -9.15 10.94 -4.81
N PRO A 92 -9.81 12.11 -4.81
CA PRO A 92 -10.35 12.72 -3.61
C PRO A 92 -11.59 12.01 -3.02
N ASN A 93 -12.16 11.05 -3.75
CA ASN A 93 -13.37 10.32 -3.38
C ASN A 93 -13.08 8.91 -2.86
N ASP A 94 -11.81 8.50 -2.78
CA ASP A 94 -11.46 7.16 -2.34
C ASP A 94 -11.52 7.03 -0.82
N VAL A 95 -12.52 6.30 -0.33
CA VAL A 95 -12.63 5.98 1.10
C VAL A 95 -11.46 5.11 1.57
N GLU A 96 -10.93 4.24 0.71
CA GLU A 96 -9.81 3.37 1.04
C GLU A 96 -8.55 4.19 1.34
N ASN A 97 -8.31 5.26 0.58
CA ASN A 97 -7.23 6.22 0.86
C ASN A 97 -7.34 6.83 2.27
N ALA A 98 -8.55 7.26 2.67
CA ALA A 98 -8.76 7.83 4.00
C ALA A 98 -8.61 6.78 5.11
N ALA A 99 -9.09 5.55 4.87
CA ALA A 99 -8.93 4.43 5.79
C ALA A 99 -7.44 4.09 5.99
N TRP A 100 -6.66 3.91 4.92
CA TRP A 100 -5.24 3.60 5.04
C TRP A 100 -4.42 4.74 5.66
N HIS A 101 -4.76 6.00 5.35
CA HIS A 101 -4.19 7.14 6.07
C HIS A 101 -4.46 7.05 7.58
N PHE A 102 -5.71 6.77 7.98
CA PHE A 102 -6.06 6.56 9.38
C PHE A 102 -5.21 5.45 10.01
N LEU A 103 -5.09 4.29 9.35
CA LEU A 103 -4.32 3.16 9.87
C LEU A 103 -2.84 3.51 10.09
N CYS A 104 -2.24 4.27 9.17
CA CYS A 104 -0.86 4.72 9.31
C CYS A 104 -0.67 5.71 10.45
N VAL A 105 -1.57 6.69 10.61
CA VAL A 105 -1.54 7.60 11.77
C VAL A 105 -1.80 6.85 13.08
N ALA A 106 -2.70 5.87 13.09
CA ALA A 106 -3.03 5.10 14.28
C ALA A 106 -1.85 4.27 14.78
N ARG A 107 -1.11 3.63 13.86
CA ARG A 107 0.13 2.90 14.19
C ARG A 107 1.30 3.80 14.56
N GLN A 108 1.43 4.96 13.92
CA GLN A 108 2.48 5.95 14.22
C GLN A 108 2.24 6.61 15.59
N GLU A 109 0.99 6.95 15.91
CA GLU A 109 0.64 7.85 17.01
C GLU A 109 -0.42 7.23 17.92
N SER A 110 -1.69 7.25 17.51
CA SER A 110 -2.82 6.67 18.25
C SER A 110 -4.11 6.72 17.41
N PRO A 111 -5.13 5.91 17.75
CA PRO A 111 -6.44 5.99 17.09
C PRO A 111 -7.12 7.35 17.24
N THR A 112 -6.93 8.02 18.38
CA THR A 112 -7.45 9.38 18.61
C THR A 112 -6.80 10.39 17.68
N ALA A 113 -5.49 10.32 17.47
CA ALA A 113 -4.78 11.17 16.51
C ALA A 113 -5.24 10.86 15.07
N ALA A 114 -5.44 9.59 14.74
CA ALA A 114 -5.92 9.16 13.43
C ALA A 114 -7.32 9.69 13.11
N LEU A 115 -8.23 9.66 14.10
CA LEU A 115 -9.58 10.24 13.95
C LEU A 115 -9.51 11.76 13.72
N ALA A 116 -8.68 12.46 14.49
CA ALA A 116 -8.49 13.91 14.33
C ALA A 116 -7.87 14.28 12.98
N ALA A 117 -7.02 13.41 12.43
CA ALA A 117 -6.35 13.59 11.14
C ALA A 117 -7.08 12.93 9.97
N LEU A 118 -8.29 12.40 10.15
CA LEU A 118 -9.00 11.66 9.11
C LEU A 118 -9.18 12.54 7.86
N LEU A 119 -8.68 12.05 6.73
CA LEU A 119 -8.80 12.77 5.47
C LEU A 119 -10.29 12.87 5.09
N PRO A 120 -10.77 14.05 4.64
CA PRO A 120 -12.11 14.15 4.05
C PRO A 120 -12.30 13.13 2.92
N VAL A 121 -13.51 12.86 2.45
CA VAL A 121 -13.72 12.08 1.23
C VAL A 121 -14.93 12.65 0.51
N GLY A 122 -14.87 12.73 -0.82
CA GLY A 122 -16.06 13.01 -1.63
C GLY A 122 -16.98 11.79 -1.75
N PRO A 123 -17.96 11.79 -2.67
CA PRO A 123 -18.89 10.67 -2.81
C PRO A 123 -18.20 9.44 -3.42
N ASP A 124 -18.22 8.33 -2.69
CA ASP A 124 -17.85 7.00 -3.17
C ASP A 124 -19.11 6.16 -3.45
N SER A 125 -19.25 5.69 -4.68
CA SER A 125 -20.42 4.93 -5.13
C SER A 125 -20.33 3.42 -4.83
N ARG A 126 -19.17 2.94 -4.39
CA ARG A 126 -18.98 1.53 -4.05
C ARG A 126 -19.67 1.23 -2.72
N LEU A 127 -20.30 0.07 -2.63
CA LEU A 127 -20.90 -0.40 -1.37
C LEU A 127 -19.88 -1.25 -0.60
N PRO A 128 -19.73 -1.09 0.73
CA PRO A 128 -20.39 -0.13 1.63
C PRO A 128 -19.44 1.03 2.03
N MET A 129 -18.86 1.73 1.06
CA MET A 129 -17.79 2.71 1.35
C MET A 129 -18.28 3.91 2.16
N THR A 130 -19.57 4.28 2.03
CA THR A 130 -20.13 5.37 2.84
C THR A 130 -20.15 4.98 4.32
N GLU A 131 -20.59 3.76 4.63
CA GLU A 131 -20.67 3.21 5.98
C GLU A 131 -19.28 2.99 6.57
N ILE A 132 -18.33 2.47 5.76
CA ILE A 132 -16.92 2.34 6.17
C ILE A 132 -16.36 3.70 6.57
N TYR A 133 -16.57 4.74 5.77
CA TYR A 133 -16.08 6.08 6.09
C TYR A 133 -16.74 6.64 7.36
N GLN A 134 -18.05 6.43 7.56
CA GLN A 134 -18.76 6.82 8.77
C GLN A 134 -18.22 6.09 10.02
N MET A 135 -17.86 4.81 9.89
CA MET A 135 -17.21 4.05 10.97
C MET A 135 -15.87 4.67 11.37
N PHE A 136 -15.00 5.00 10.40
CA PHE A 136 -13.72 5.67 10.69
C PHE A 136 -13.90 7.09 11.27
N ARG A 137 -15.03 7.74 11.01
CA ARG A 137 -15.43 9.01 11.63
C ARG A 137 -16.01 8.85 13.05
N ASN A 138 -16.18 7.62 13.51
CA ASN A 138 -16.89 7.29 14.75
C ASN A 138 -18.37 7.76 14.75
N ASP A 139 -18.98 7.81 13.56
CA ASP A 139 -20.39 8.17 13.34
C ASP A 139 -21.30 6.92 13.16
N LEU A 140 -20.71 5.74 12.96
CA LEU A 140 -21.40 4.47 12.70
C LEU A 140 -20.64 3.30 13.35
N SER A 141 -21.35 2.26 13.82
CA SER A 141 -20.70 1.09 14.41
C SER A 141 -20.14 0.13 13.34
N PRO A 142 -19.09 -0.66 13.65
CA PRO A 142 -18.62 -1.69 12.72
C PRO A 142 -19.69 -2.74 12.38
N GLU A 143 -20.61 -3.03 13.30
CA GLU A 143 -21.73 -3.95 13.08
C GLU A 143 -22.69 -3.42 12.00
N ASP A 144 -22.98 -2.11 12.01
CA ASP A 144 -23.81 -1.45 10.98
C ASP A 144 -23.16 -1.54 9.58
N VAL A 145 -21.82 -1.48 9.50
CA VAL A 145 -21.09 -1.66 8.22
C VAL A 145 -21.34 -3.07 7.65
N ILE A 146 -21.27 -4.08 8.52
CA ILE A 146 -21.52 -5.48 8.13
C ILE A 146 -22.98 -5.65 7.71
N GLU A 147 -23.93 -5.07 8.44
CA GLU A 147 -25.35 -5.10 8.08
C GLU A 147 -25.60 -4.45 6.72
N ALA A 148 -25.06 -3.25 6.47
CA ALA A 148 -25.19 -2.57 5.18
C ALA A 148 -24.63 -3.42 4.03
N ALA A 149 -23.50 -4.10 4.25
CA ALA A 149 -22.93 -5.02 3.28
C ALA A 149 -23.83 -6.23 3.00
N GLN A 150 -24.46 -6.81 4.02
CA GLN A 150 -25.40 -7.92 3.88
C GLN A 150 -26.67 -7.50 3.11
N GLN A 151 -27.15 -6.28 3.34
CA GLN A 151 -28.33 -5.73 2.68
C GLN A 151 -28.06 -5.28 1.23
N ALA A 152 -26.80 -5.20 0.79
CA ALA A 152 -26.45 -4.82 -0.57
C ALA A 152 -27.13 -5.74 -1.62
N PRO A 153 -27.41 -5.23 -2.84
CA PRO A 153 -27.99 -6.02 -3.92
C PRO A 153 -27.17 -7.27 -4.22
N SER A 154 -27.82 -8.40 -4.58
CA SER A 154 -27.13 -9.69 -4.75
C SER A 154 -25.90 -9.65 -5.65
N ARG A 155 -25.91 -8.84 -6.71
CA ARG A 155 -24.77 -8.67 -7.65
C ARG A 155 -23.55 -7.97 -7.05
N ALA A 156 -23.74 -7.22 -5.96
CA ALA A 156 -22.71 -6.42 -5.29
C ALA A 156 -22.38 -6.95 -3.88
N ARG A 157 -23.27 -7.75 -3.28
CA ARG A 157 -23.18 -8.23 -1.90
C ARG A 157 -21.84 -8.89 -1.56
N GLU A 158 -21.36 -9.79 -2.41
CA GLU A 158 -20.09 -10.48 -2.19
C GLU A 158 -18.91 -9.50 -2.09
N ARG A 159 -18.84 -8.53 -3.01
CA ARG A 159 -17.82 -7.46 -2.97
C ARG A 159 -18.00 -6.56 -1.75
N ALA A 160 -19.24 -6.24 -1.40
CA ALA A 160 -19.54 -5.39 -0.25
C ALA A 160 -19.10 -6.06 1.07
N LEU A 161 -19.40 -7.35 1.23
CA LEU A 161 -18.98 -8.15 2.39
C LEU A 161 -17.46 -8.24 2.48
N PHE A 162 -16.76 -8.48 1.37
CA PHE A 162 -15.30 -8.47 1.34
C PHE A 162 -14.73 -7.17 1.94
N TYR A 163 -15.17 -6.01 1.43
CA TYR A 163 -14.67 -4.72 1.91
C TYR A 163 -15.10 -4.41 3.34
N ALA A 164 -16.32 -4.79 3.72
CA ALA A 164 -16.79 -4.62 5.09
C ALA A 164 -15.92 -5.40 6.07
N HIS A 165 -15.69 -6.70 5.83
CA HIS A 165 -14.81 -7.52 6.65
C HIS A 165 -13.39 -6.95 6.69
N LEU A 166 -12.81 -6.57 5.54
CA LEU A 166 -11.46 -6.02 5.52
C LEU A 166 -11.34 -4.77 6.38
N TYR A 167 -12.21 -3.77 6.18
CA TYR A 167 -12.07 -2.49 6.85
C TYR A 167 -12.57 -2.48 8.29
N VAL A 168 -13.58 -3.29 8.64
CA VAL A 168 -13.97 -3.52 10.03
C VAL A 168 -12.85 -4.21 10.81
N GLY A 169 -12.20 -5.21 10.20
CA GLY A 169 -11.07 -5.91 10.81
C GLY A 169 -9.89 -4.97 11.08
N LEU A 170 -9.49 -4.18 10.07
CA LEU A 170 -8.42 -3.20 10.21
C LEU A 170 -8.76 -2.10 11.23
N TYR A 171 -10.02 -1.66 11.30
CA TYR A 171 -10.49 -0.69 12.29
C TYR A 171 -10.40 -1.24 13.72
N TYR A 172 -10.87 -2.47 13.95
CA TYR A 172 -10.77 -3.10 15.27
C TYR A 172 -9.31 -3.33 15.68
N GLU A 173 -8.42 -3.72 14.76
CA GLU A 173 -6.99 -3.85 15.05
C GLU A 173 -6.42 -2.50 15.49
N ALA A 174 -6.69 -1.44 14.72
CA ALA A 174 -6.19 -0.11 15.05
C ALA A 174 -6.72 0.40 16.39
N THR A 175 -7.94 0.04 16.78
CA THR A 175 -8.62 0.54 17.99
C THR A 175 -8.50 -0.38 19.22
N GLY A 176 -7.80 -1.52 19.11
CA GLY A 176 -7.44 -2.39 20.23
C GLY A 176 -8.37 -3.57 20.51
N SER A 177 -9.17 -4.01 19.53
CA SER A 177 -10.06 -5.18 19.62
C SER A 177 -9.53 -6.38 18.83
N ASP A 178 -8.31 -6.83 19.12
CA ASP A 178 -7.52 -7.77 18.30
C ASP A 178 -8.21 -9.11 17.98
N THR A 179 -9.02 -9.65 18.91
CA THR A 179 -9.69 -10.94 18.68
C THR A 179 -10.77 -10.82 17.60
N VAL A 180 -11.61 -9.79 17.69
CA VAL A 180 -12.66 -9.50 16.71
C VAL A 180 -12.05 -9.06 15.39
N ALA A 181 -11.00 -8.23 15.44
CA ALA A 181 -10.22 -7.84 14.28
C ALA A 181 -9.78 -9.05 13.46
N ARG A 182 -9.17 -10.05 14.12
CA ARG A 182 -8.68 -11.26 13.48
C ARG A 182 -9.80 -12.05 12.77
N GLU A 183 -10.98 -12.18 13.37
CA GLU A 183 -12.10 -12.91 12.77
C GLU A 183 -12.53 -12.27 11.44
N HIS A 184 -12.64 -10.95 11.42
CA HIS A 184 -12.97 -10.21 10.20
C HIS A 184 -11.85 -10.28 9.15
N LEU A 185 -10.59 -10.14 9.56
CA LEU A 185 -9.44 -10.19 8.64
C LEU A 185 -9.27 -11.57 8.01
N VAL A 186 -9.44 -12.65 8.78
CA VAL A 186 -9.45 -14.02 8.26
C VAL A 186 -10.60 -14.23 7.29
N SER A 187 -11.79 -13.71 7.59
CA SER A 187 -12.93 -13.77 6.68
C SER A 187 -12.66 -13.03 5.37
N ALA A 188 -12.04 -11.84 5.43
CA ALA A 188 -11.67 -11.07 4.24
C ALA A 188 -10.59 -11.75 3.38
N ALA A 189 -9.70 -12.54 4.01
CA ALA A 189 -8.65 -13.29 3.35
C ALA A 189 -9.13 -14.61 2.70
N ASP A 190 -10.38 -15.03 2.94
CA ASP A 190 -10.94 -16.25 2.37
C ASP A 190 -10.89 -16.24 0.83
N GLU A 191 -10.51 -17.36 0.22
CA GLU A 191 -10.37 -17.50 -1.24
C GLU A 191 -11.69 -17.27 -2.00
N ALA A 192 -12.85 -17.40 -1.34
CA ALA A 192 -14.14 -17.03 -1.90
C ALA A 192 -14.17 -15.57 -2.37
N TYR A 193 -13.38 -14.68 -1.74
CA TYR A 193 -13.33 -13.27 -2.12
C TYR A 193 -12.25 -12.92 -3.16
N ALA A 194 -11.38 -13.86 -3.55
CA ALA A 194 -10.26 -13.59 -4.46
C ALA A 194 -10.70 -12.89 -5.76
N ARG A 195 -11.81 -13.35 -6.33
CA ARG A 195 -12.37 -12.78 -7.58
C ARG A 195 -12.89 -11.35 -7.42
N VAL A 196 -13.44 -10.99 -6.26
CA VAL A 196 -14.06 -9.69 -6.04
C VAL A 196 -13.13 -8.67 -5.40
N GLY A 197 -12.19 -9.11 -4.57
CA GLY A 197 -11.27 -8.24 -3.82
C GLY A 197 -10.02 -7.83 -4.58
N GLY A 198 -9.58 -8.62 -5.58
CA GLY A 198 -8.40 -8.28 -6.40
C GLY A 198 -7.15 -8.01 -5.55
N TYR A 199 -6.46 -6.89 -5.79
CA TYR A 199 -5.29 -6.51 -4.99
C TYR A 199 -5.60 -6.41 -3.49
N MET A 200 -6.78 -5.92 -3.11
CA MET A 200 -7.13 -5.79 -1.70
C MET A 200 -7.36 -7.16 -1.02
N HIS A 201 -7.75 -8.19 -1.77
CA HIS A 201 -7.76 -9.57 -1.24
C HIS A 201 -6.35 -10.07 -0.98
N THR A 202 -5.40 -9.74 -1.86
CA THR A 202 -3.96 -9.98 -1.60
C THR A 202 -3.50 -9.27 -0.33
N VAL A 203 -3.93 -8.02 -0.12
CA VAL A 203 -3.64 -7.28 1.13
C VAL A 203 -4.22 -8.00 2.34
N ALA A 204 -5.47 -8.47 2.28
CA ALA A 204 -6.08 -9.22 3.38
C ALA A 204 -5.30 -10.49 3.73
N ARG A 205 -4.88 -11.26 2.71
CA ARG A 205 -4.06 -12.46 2.88
C ARG A 205 -2.69 -12.16 3.50
N VAL A 206 -1.96 -11.22 2.91
CA VAL A 206 -0.65 -10.79 3.41
C VAL A 206 -0.78 -10.31 4.85
N HIS A 207 -1.84 -9.56 5.19
CA HIS A 207 -2.12 -9.13 6.55
C HIS A 207 -2.23 -10.31 7.52
N VAL A 208 -3.08 -11.29 7.19
CA VAL A 208 -3.29 -12.48 8.02
C VAL A 208 -2.00 -13.28 8.19
N ASP A 209 -1.17 -13.38 7.16
CA ASP A 209 0.14 -14.05 7.22
C ASP A 209 1.13 -13.34 8.16
N GLN A 210 0.96 -12.03 8.39
CA GLN A 210 1.76 -11.27 9.37
C GLN A 210 1.25 -11.41 10.82
N LEU A 211 0.01 -11.89 11.02
CA LEU A 211 -0.52 -12.05 12.38
C LEU A 211 0.18 -13.21 13.08
N SER A 212 0.63 -12.99 14.31
CA SER A 212 1.26 -14.06 15.11
C SER A 212 0.34 -15.29 15.22
N PRO A 213 0.90 -16.52 15.13
CA PRO A 213 0.15 -17.73 15.45
C PRO A 213 -0.26 -17.72 16.92
N ARG A 214 -1.47 -18.22 17.21
CA ARG A 214 -1.97 -18.39 18.59
C ARG A 214 -1.26 -19.52 19.32
#